data_AF-A0A6J4TFQ5-F1
#
_entry.id   AF-A0A6J4TFQ5-F1
#
_cell.length_a   1.000
_cell.length_b   1.000
_cell.length_c   1.000
_cell.angle_alpha   90.00
_cell.angle_beta   90.00
_cell.angle_gamma   90.00
#
_symmetry.space_group_name_H-M   'P 1'
#
loop_
_entity.id
_entity.type
_entity.pdbx_description
1 polymer ?
#
loop_
_entity_poly.entity_id
_entity_poly.type
_entity_poly.pdbx_seq_one_letter_code
_entity_poly.pdbx_strand_id
1 'polypeptide(L)' 'RRGVKGGYAFARDPSSVTVLEIVELLDGPVGGGAEGIFAEAGEAARGVLGGATVADVVERENQAAGAAMYYI' A
#
# COMPACT_ATOMS: atom_id res chain seq x y z
N ARG A 1 -25.85 12.81 -12.99
CA ARG A 1 -25.42 11.99 -14.15
C ARG A 1 -23.90 12.10 -14.26
N ARG A 2 -23.13 11.01 -14.04
CA ARG A 2 -21.66 11.02 -14.19
C ARG A 2 -21.33 11.14 -15.69
N GLY A 3 -20.39 12.01 -16.07
CA GLY A 3 -20.03 12.21 -17.48
C GLY A 3 -19.52 10.92 -18.13
N VAL A 4 -19.65 10.81 -19.46
CA VAL A 4 -19.26 9.63 -20.27
C VAL A 4 -17.76 9.27 -20.22
N LYS A 5 -16.93 10.12 -19.59
CA LYS A 5 -15.50 9.89 -19.29
C LYS A 5 -15.21 9.82 -17.78
N GLY A 6 -16.21 9.56 -16.94
CA GLY A 6 -16.01 9.51 -15.50
C GLY A 6 -15.27 8.23 -15.06
N GLY A 7 -14.42 8.34 -14.05
CA GLY A 7 -13.70 7.22 -13.42
C GLY A 7 -13.60 7.42 -11.90
N TYR A 8 -12.72 6.64 -11.27
CA TYR A 8 -12.29 6.87 -9.89
C TYR A 8 -10.96 7.61 -9.90
N ALA A 9 -10.79 8.52 -8.95
CA ALA A 9 -9.54 9.20 -8.67
C ALA A 9 -9.28 9.12 -7.17
N PHE A 10 -8.03 9.23 -6.76
CA PHE A 10 -7.71 9.34 -5.34
C PHE A 10 -8.36 10.60 -4.76
N ALA A 11 -9.03 10.43 -3.63
CA ALA A 11 -9.69 11.52 -2.92
C ALA A 11 -8.70 12.43 -2.15
N ARG A 12 -7.46 11.95 -1.97
CA ARG A 12 -6.35 12.67 -1.34
C ARG A 12 -5.05 12.35 -2.06
N ASP A 13 -3.97 13.03 -1.71
CA ASP A 13 -2.66 12.80 -2.32
C ASP A 13 -2.20 11.33 -2.11
N PRO A 14 -1.82 10.58 -3.17
CA PRO A 14 -1.29 9.22 -3.03
C PRO A 14 -0.05 9.10 -2.13
N SER A 15 0.75 10.17 -1.98
CA SER A 15 1.89 10.21 -1.06
C SER A 15 1.48 10.33 0.41
N SER A 16 0.18 10.45 0.69
CA SER A 16 -0.40 10.44 2.03
C SER A 16 -1.21 9.18 2.32
N VAL A 17 -1.35 8.28 1.35
CA VAL A 17 -2.08 7.03 1.49
C VAL A 17 -1.10 5.90 1.75
N THR A 18 -1.09 5.37 2.97
CA THR A 18 -0.25 4.22 3.31
C THR A 18 -0.82 2.92 2.74
N VAL A 19 0.06 1.93 2.52
CA VAL A 19 -0.37 0.58 2.15
C VAL A 19 -1.20 -0.02 3.29
N LEU A 20 -0.81 0.24 4.55
CA LEU A 20 -1.56 -0.25 5.72
C LEU A 20 -3.01 0.24 5.74
N GLU A 21 -3.26 1.53 5.48
CA GLU A 21 -4.63 2.06 5.44
C GLU A 21 -5.49 1.35 4.39
N ILE A 22 -4.94 1.03 3.22
CA ILE A 22 -5.68 0.30 2.17
C ILE A 22 -5.99 -1.12 2.63
N VAL A 23 -4.99 -1.83 3.17
CA VAL A 23 -5.15 -3.20 3.66
C VAL A 23 -6.19 -3.26 4.77
N GLU A 24 -6.08 -2.41 5.79
CA GLU A 24 -7.00 -2.46 6.92
C GLU A 24 -8.41 -1.98 6.58
N LEU A 25 -8.56 -1.10 5.58
CA LEU A 25 -9.87 -0.71 5.06
C LEU A 25 -10.60 -1.88 4.37
N LEU A 26 -9.87 -2.78 3.72
CA LEU A 26 -10.43 -3.90 2.97
C LEU A 26 -10.58 -5.18 3.80
N ASP A 27 -9.55 -5.52 4.57
CA ASP A 27 -9.42 -6.82 5.25
C ASP A 27 -9.62 -6.73 6.77
N GLY A 28 -9.62 -5.51 7.33
CA GLY A 28 -9.63 -5.27 8.77
C GLY A 28 -8.23 -5.23 9.40
N PRO A 29 -8.13 -5.05 10.73
CA PRO A 29 -6.87 -4.79 11.42
C PRO A 29 -5.84 -5.90 11.21
N VAL A 30 -4.62 -5.53 10.82
CA VAL A 30 -3.53 -6.51 10.63
C VAL A 30 -3.13 -7.10 11.97
N GLY A 31 -3.25 -8.42 12.11
CA GLY A 31 -3.01 -9.12 13.38
C GLY A 31 -4.10 -8.87 14.42
N GLY A 32 -5.28 -8.40 14.03
CA GLY A 32 -6.42 -8.22 14.93
C GLY A 32 -6.78 -9.52 15.66
N GLY A 33 -6.72 -9.51 16.99
CA GLY A 33 -7.01 -10.67 17.83
C GLY A 33 -5.88 -11.70 17.90
N ALA A 34 -4.71 -11.43 17.32
CA ALA A 34 -3.53 -12.28 17.48
C ALA A 34 -2.86 -12.06 18.85
N GLU A 35 -2.23 -13.10 19.37
CA GLU A 35 -1.48 -13.09 20.63
C GLU A 35 -0.07 -13.69 20.45
N GLY A 36 0.82 -13.39 21.39
CA GLY A 36 2.21 -13.88 21.40
C GLY A 36 2.97 -13.55 20.12
N ILE A 37 3.68 -14.54 19.57
CA ILE A 37 4.53 -14.36 18.38
C ILE A 37 3.76 -13.86 17.15
N PHE A 38 2.47 -14.17 17.04
CA PHE A 38 1.64 -13.70 15.92
C PHE A 38 1.23 -12.25 16.08
N ALA A 39 1.07 -11.76 17.31
CA ALA A 39 0.90 -10.33 17.58
C ALA A 39 2.16 -9.55 17.21
N GLU A 40 3.33 -10.07 17.59
CA GLU A 40 4.63 -9.46 17.24
C GLU A 40 4.85 -9.41 15.72
N ALA A 41 4.50 -10.49 15.01
CA ALA A 41 4.54 -10.50 13.54
C ALA A 41 3.56 -9.48 12.94
N GLY A 42 2.37 -9.34 13.52
CA GLY A 42 1.38 -8.32 13.13
C GLY A 42 1.89 -6.89 13.33
N GLU A 43 2.53 -6.60 14.46
CA GLU A 43 3.18 -5.31 14.72
C GLU A 43 4.27 -5.01 13.67
N ALA A 44 5.14 -5.98 13.39
CA ALA A 44 6.19 -5.82 12.39
C ALA A 44 5.61 -5.57 10.99
N ALA A 45 4.59 -6.32 10.60
CA ALA A 45 3.89 -6.12 9.33
C ALA A 45 3.26 -4.72 9.24
N ARG A 46 2.59 -4.25 10.31
CA ARG A 46 2.05 -2.89 10.37
C ARG A 46 3.13 -1.83 10.25
N GLY A 47 4.29 -2.03 10.89
CA GLY A 47 5.44 -1.13 10.74
C GLY A 47 5.90 -1.01 9.28
N VAL A 48 6.01 -2.14 8.56
CA VAL A 48 6.42 -2.14 7.15
C VAL A 48 5.36 -1.50 6.25
N LEU A 49 4.10 -1.93 6.38
CA LEU A 49 3.00 -1.45 5.52
C LEU A 49 2.63 0.01 5.80
N GLY A 50 2.76 0.46 7.04
CA GLY A 50 2.53 1.86 7.44
C GLY A 50 3.66 2.79 7.02
N GLY A 51 4.87 2.25 6.83
CA GLY A 51 6.04 3.00 6.37
C GLY A 51 6.13 3.20 4.85
N ALA A 52 5.19 2.66 4.07
CA ALA A 52 5.14 2.79 2.62
C ALA A 52 3.81 3.38 2.16
N THR A 53 3.87 4.29 1.20
CA THR A 53 2.70 4.94 0.59
C THR A 53 2.42 4.36 -0.80
N VAL A 54 1.24 4.66 -1.34
CA VAL A 54 0.89 4.32 -2.73
C VAL A 54 1.90 4.93 -3.70
N ALA A 55 2.37 6.15 -3.44
CA ALA A 55 3.40 6.79 -4.26
C ALA A 55 4.72 5.99 -4.23
N ASP A 56 5.16 5.54 -3.06
CA ASP A 56 6.38 4.72 -2.91
C ASP A 56 6.27 3.39 -3.66
N VAL A 57 5.10 2.76 -3.63
CA VAL A 57 4.85 1.51 -4.37
C VAL A 57 4.97 1.75 -5.87
N VAL A 58 4.32 2.79 -6.39
CA VAL A 58 4.39 3.14 -7.82
C VAL A 58 5.82 3.47 -8.24
N GLU A 59 6.57 4.20 -7.42
CA GLU A 59 7.97 4.51 -7.70
C GLU A 59 8.82 3.23 -7.78
N ARG A 60 8.67 2.31 -6.84
CA ARG A 60 9.39 1.02 -6.84
C ARG A 60 9.07 0.18 -8.07
N GLU A 61 7.79 0.09 -8.44
CA GLU A 61 7.36 -0.63 -9.65
C GLU A 61 7.96 -0.01 -10.92
N ASN A 62 7.96 1.33 -11.03
CA ASN A 62 8.58 2.02 -12.16
C ASN A 62 10.10 1.77 -12.23
N GLN A 63 10.79 1.81 -11.09
CA GLN A 63 12.21 1.50 -11.01
C GLN A 63 12.50 0.04 -11.41
N ALA A 64 11.70 -0.92 -10.93
CA ALA A 64 11.84 -2.33 -11.28
C ALA A 64 11.59 -2.60 -12.78
N ALA A 65 10.55 -1.98 -13.35
CA ALA A 65 10.27 -2.07 -14.78
C ALA A 65 11.38 -1.45 -15.65
N GLY A 66 11.98 -0.35 -15.19
CA GLY A 66 13.14 0.26 -15.84
C GLY A 66 14.42 -0.58 -15.71
N ALA A 67 14.64 -1.23 -14.56
CA ALA A 67 15.80 -2.08 -14.30
C ALA A 67 15.79 -3.37 -15.13
N ALA A 68 14.61 -3.93 -15.42
CA ALA A 68 14.48 -5.09 -16.32
C ALA A 68 14.96 -4.79 -17.76
N MET A 69 15.02 -3.52 -18.16
CA MET A 69 15.50 -3.07 -19.48
C MET A 69 16.99 -2.74 -19.51
N TYR A 70 17.64 -2.59 -18.35
CA TYR A 70 19.06 -2.24 -18.21
C TYR A 70 19.79 -3.31 -17.40
N TYR A 71 20.04 -4.46 -18.03
CA TYR A 71 21.15 -5.33 -17.65
C TYR A 71 22.15 -5.31 -18.81
N ILE A 72 23.30 -4.66 -18.61
CA ILE A 72 24.47 -4.76 -19.49
C ILE A 72 25.59 -5.51 -18.79
#